data_AF-A0A3S1EWA7-F1
#
_entry.id   AF-A0A3S1EWA7-F1
#
_cell.length_a   1.000
_cell.length_b   1.000
_cell.length_c   1.000
_cell.angle_alpha   90.00
_cell.angle_beta   90.00
_cell.angle_gamma   90.00
#
_symmetry.space_group_name_H-M   'P 1'
#
loop_
_entity.id
_entity.type
_entity.pdbx_description
1 polymer ?
#
loop_
_entity_poly.entity_id
_entity_poly.type
_entity_poly.pdbx_seq_one_letter_code
_entity_poly.pdbx_strand_id
1 'polypeptide(L)'
;MAVIARYRGDILALAQAQTVTDPTFRRLYNHGNLQYTYCLWGLMPGSLGDEESPFNECSHAYLATVKALLAHMATMPSVERQAKALISDIDAEMVRSGASWILCQFSGETFSTGAVIEPRWRNVFLHLPSLAVLLATTAALIGASWMIFGRPQPRTA
;
A
#
# COMPACT_ATOMS: atom_id res chain seq x y z
N MET A 1 -8.99 -5.45 4.72
CA MET A 1 -7.65 -5.19 4.13
C MET A 1 -6.57 -4.76 5.13
N ALA A 2 -6.90 -4.19 6.30
CA ALA A 2 -5.91 -3.79 7.30
C ALA A 2 -4.94 -4.91 7.75
N VAL A 3 -5.43 -6.16 7.88
CA VAL A 3 -4.58 -7.32 8.18
C VAL A 3 -3.56 -7.57 7.06
N ILE A 4 -4.03 -7.62 5.80
CA ILE A 4 -3.14 -7.76 4.62
C ILE A 4 -2.07 -6.67 4.57
N ALA A 5 -2.40 -5.43 4.98
CA ALA A 5 -1.44 -4.34 5.04
C ALA A 5 -0.26 -4.61 5.98
N ARG A 6 -0.53 -5.24 7.14
CA ARG A 6 0.54 -5.63 8.09
C ARG A 6 1.44 -6.72 7.51
N TYR A 7 0.86 -7.68 6.79
CA TYR A 7 1.58 -8.78 6.15
C TYR A 7 2.18 -8.43 4.78
N ARG A 8 1.96 -7.22 4.25
CA ARG A 8 2.44 -6.84 2.91
C ARG A 8 3.95 -7.03 2.77
N GLY A 9 4.72 -6.68 3.81
CA GLY A 9 6.17 -6.86 3.82
C GLY A 9 6.57 -8.32 3.61
N ASP A 10 5.98 -9.22 4.39
CA ASP A 10 6.27 -10.65 4.34
C ASP A 10 5.87 -11.28 3.00
N ILE A 11 4.70 -10.88 2.46
CA ILE A 11 4.24 -11.35 1.14
C ILE A 11 5.22 -10.93 0.05
N LEU A 12 5.69 -9.68 0.08
CA LEU A 12 6.63 -9.18 -0.92
C LEU A 12 8.03 -9.76 -0.75
N ALA A 13 8.48 -10.00 0.48
CA ALA A 13 9.72 -10.70 0.75
C ALA A 13 9.68 -12.15 0.20
N LEU A 14 8.57 -12.85 0.43
CA LEU A 14 8.35 -14.19 -0.12
C LEU A 14 8.36 -14.18 -1.65
N ALA A 15 7.71 -13.19 -2.26
CA ALA A 15 7.70 -13.01 -3.71
C ALA A 15 9.10 -12.69 -4.27
N GLN A 16 9.87 -11.81 -3.62
CA GLN A 16 11.22 -11.44 -4.03
C GLN A 16 12.20 -12.63 -4.01
N ALA A 17 11.96 -13.63 -3.15
CA ALA A 17 12.78 -14.83 -3.10
C ALA A 17 12.57 -15.79 -4.29
N GLN A 18 11.54 -15.59 -5.12
CA GLN A 18 11.21 -16.50 -6.22
C GLN A 18 12.04 -16.22 -7.48
N THR A 19 12.76 -17.23 -7.95
CA THR A 19 13.53 -17.18 -9.21
C THR A 19 12.74 -17.73 -10.40
N VAL A 20 11.87 -18.73 -10.16
CA VAL A 20 10.98 -19.29 -11.18
C VAL A 20 9.63 -18.60 -11.08
N THR A 21 9.29 -17.77 -12.07
CA THR A 21 8.05 -16.98 -12.10
C THR A 21 7.37 -17.10 -13.45
N ASP A 22 6.04 -16.99 -13.48
CA ASP A 22 5.22 -16.94 -14.70
C ASP A 22 4.72 -15.51 -15.01
N PRO A 23 4.08 -15.27 -16.17
CA PRO A 23 3.58 -13.94 -16.54
C PRO A 23 2.54 -13.37 -15.57
N THR A 24 1.71 -14.20 -14.94
CA THR A 24 0.69 -13.76 -13.97
C THR A 24 1.36 -13.25 -12.70
N PHE A 25 2.33 -13.99 -12.16
CA PHE A 25 3.14 -13.56 -11.03
C PHE A 25 3.79 -12.19 -11.30
N ARG A 26 4.46 -12.05 -12.45
CA ARG A 26 5.17 -10.81 -12.81
C ARG A 26 4.21 -9.64 -12.97
N ARG A 27 3.03 -9.86 -13.57
CA ARG A 27 2.00 -8.83 -13.72
C ARG A 27 1.47 -8.36 -12.37
N LEU A 28 1.13 -9.28 -11.48
CA LEU A 28 0.62 -8.96 -10.13
C LEU A 28 1.68 -8.23 -9.31
N TYR A 29 2.92 -8.72 -9.31
CA TYR A 29 4.03 -8.10 -8.59
C TYR A 29 4.31 -6.67 -9.08
N ASN A 30 4.41 -6.48 -10.40
CA ASN A 30 4.69 -5.18 -10.99
C ASN A 30 3.52 -4.20 -10.81
N HIS A 31 2.29 -4.65 -11.06
CA HIS A 31 1.10 -3.83 -10.88
C HIS A 31 0.94 -3.40 -9.41
N GLY A 32 1.15 -4.31 -8.46
CA GLY A 32 1.03 -4.01 -7.03
C GLY A 32 2.04 -2.95 -6.57
N ASN A 33 3.28 -3.01 -7.09
CA ASN A 33 4.31 -2.00 -6.80
C ASN A 33 4.02 -0.64 -7.47
N LEU A 34 3.51 -0.64 -8.70
CA LEU A 34 3.06 0.57 -9.38
C LEU A 34 1.89 1.22 -8.63
N GLN A 35 0.83 0.46 -8.35
CA GLN A 35 -0.34 0.93 -7.62
C GLN A 35 0.06 1.48 -6.24
N TYR A 36 0.94 0.79 -5.50
CA TYR A 36 1.44 1.28 -4.21
C TYR A 36 2.15 2.63 -4.30
N THR A 37 2.91 2.86 -5.37
CA THR A 37 3.60 4.13 -5.63
C THR A 37 2.60 5.26 -5.91
N TYR A 38 1.59 5.00 -6.76
CA TYR A 38 0.50 5.95 -7.01
C TYR A 38 -0.30 6.28 -5.75
N CYS A 39 -0.39 5.34 -4.82
CA CYS A 39 -1.03 5.51 -3.52
C CYS A 39 -0.11 6.12 -2.45
N LEU A 40 0.95 6.84 -2.86
CA LEU A 40 1.93 7.47 -1.99
C LEU A 40 2.53 6.51 -0.95
N TRP A 41 2.86 5.29 -1.37
CA TRP A 41 3.43 4.25 -0.51
C TRP A 41 2.57 3.94 0.74
N GLY A 42 1.25 4.20 0.68
CA GLY A 42 0.36 4.02 1.82
C GLY A 42 0.66 4.94 3.01
N LEU A 43 1.38 6.04 2.79
CA LEU A 43 1.77 6.99 3.85
C LEU A 43 0.61 7.88 4.30
N MET A 44 -0.47 7.99 3.51
CA MET A 44 -1.62 8.81 3.87
C MET A 44 -2.37 8.19 5.07
N PRO A 45 -2.56 8.92 6.19
CA PRO A 45 -3.29 8.39 7.33
C PRO A 45 -4.74 8.10 7.00
N GLY A 46 -5.31 7.11 7.69
CA GLY A 46 -6.70 6.70 7.52
C GLY A 46 -6.98 6.00 6.20
N SER A 47 -6.01 5.82 5.30
CA SER A 47 -6.21 5.27 3.95
C SER A 47 -6.80 3.86 3.89
N LEU A 48 -6.93 3.14 5.01
CA LEU A 48 -7.58 1.83 5.08
C LEU A 48 -8.80 1.78 6.02
N GLY A 49 -8.79 2.59 7.08
CA GLY A 49 -9.83 2.56 8.12
C GLY A 49 -10.88 3.65 7.98
N ASP A 50 -10.57 4.70 7.22
CA ASP A 50 -11.44 5.84 6.98
C ASP A 50 -11.99 5.74 5.55
N GLU A 51 -13.30 5.49 5.43
CA GLU A 51 -13.99 5.31 4.15
C GLU A 51 -14.11 6.60 3.34
N GLU A 52 -14.02 7.76 4.01
CA GLU A 52 -14.04 9.07 3.36
C GLU A 52 -12.66 9.48 2.85
N SER A 53 -11.61 8.77 3.28
CA SER A 53 -10.25 9.05 2.84
C SER A 53 -10.15 9.03 1.31
N PRO A 54 -9.52 10.06 0.69
CA PRO A 54 -9.31 10.11 -0.75
C PRO A 54 -8.38 9.00 -1.25
N PHE A 55 -7.70 8.31 -0.33
CA PHE A 55 -6.79 7.20 -0.61
C PHE A 55 -7.39 5.84 -0.26
N ASN A 56 -8.67 5.78 0.17
CA ASN A 56 -9.29 4.52 0.60
C ASN A 56 -9.31 3.48 -0.52
N GLU A 57 -9.90 3.83 -1.66
CA GLU A 57 -10.03 2.95 -2.83
C GLU A 57 -8.67 2.50 -3.37
N CYS A 58 -7.78 3.46 -3.62
CA CYS A 58 -6.47 3.18 -4.18
C CYS A 58 -5.62 2.31 -3.24
N SER A 59 -5.78 2.45 -1.92
CA SER A 59 -5.07 1.63 -0.95
C SER A 59 -5.59 0.20 -0.90
N HIS A 60 -6.90 0.03 -1.03
CA HIS A 60 -7.51 -1.28 -1.20
C HIS A 60 -7.07 -1.94 -2.51
N ALA A 61 -6.90 -1.19 -3.60
CA ALA A 61 -6.44 -1.72 -4.88
C ALA A 61 -5.04 -2.36 -4.81
N TYR A 62 -4.04 -1.70 -4.19
CA TYR A 62 -2.71 -2.30 -4.09
C TYR A 62 -2.70 -3.50 -3.14
N LEU A 63 -3.48 -3.46 -2.04
CA LEU A 63 -3.56 -4.58 -1.09
C LEU A 63 -4.29 -5.78 -1.68
N ALA A 64 -5.33 -5.56 -2.48
CA ALA A 64 -5.99 -6.61 -3.23
C ALA A 64 -5.03 -7.27 -4.22
N THR A 65 -4.18 -6.49 -4.88
CA THR A 65 -3.15 -7.03 -5.77
C THR A 65 -2.12 -7.88 -5.00
N VAL A 66 -1.66 -7.42 -3.84
CA VAL A 66 -0.74 -8.17 -2.98
C VAL A 66 -1.39 -9.48 -2.48
N LYS A 67 -2.68 -9.44 -2.10
CA LYS A 67 -3.45 -10.64 -1.75
C LYS A 67 -3.56 -11.61 -2.92
N ALA A 68 -3.85 -11.11 -4.12
CA ALA A 68 -3.92 -11.91 -5.34
C ALA A 68 -2.56 -12.54 -5.70
N LEU A 69 -1.46 -11.81 -5.50
CA LEU A 69 -0.11 -12.34 -5.66
C LEU A 69 0.16 -13.51 -4.70
N LEU A 70 -0.19 -13.36 -3.42
CA LEU A 70 -0.06 -14.43 -2.43
C LEU A 70 -0.89 -15.66 -2.80
N ALA A 71 -2.14 -15.44 -3.21
CA ALA A 71 -3.02 -16.51 -3.67
C ALA A 71 -2.44 -17.23 -4.89
N HIS A 72 -1.82 -16.51 -5.83
CA HIS A 72 -1.15 -17.08 -6.98
C HIS A 72 0.08 -17.92 -6.57
N MET A 73 0.92 -17.41 -5.67
CA MET A 73 2.07 -18.14 -5.11
C MET A 73 1.64 -19.46 -4.44
N ALA A 74 0.44 -19.51 -3.83
CA ALA A 74 -0.10 -20.74 -3.25
C ALA A 74 -0.46 -21.82 -4.28
N THR A 75 -0.39 -21.53 -5.57
CA THR A 75 -0.55 -22.49 -6.67
C THR A 75 0.77 -22.83 -7.37
N MET A 76 1.87 -22.14 -7.02
CA MET A 76 3.20 -22.33 -7.60
C MET A 76 3.99 -23.41 -6.83
N PRO A 77 4.42 -24.52 -7.46
CA PRO A 77 5.09 -25.62 -6.76
C PRO A 77 6.34 -25.22 -5.95
N SER A 78 7.07 -24.19 -6.39
CA SER A 78 8.31 -23.74 -5.74
C SER A 78 8.09 -23.08 -4.37
N VAL A 79 6.90 -22.50 -4.13
CA VAL A 79 6.61 -21.65 -2.96
C VAL A 79 5.29 -21.99 -2.26
N GLU A 80 4.51 -22.91 -2.83
CA GLU A 80 3.17 -23.30 -2.36
C GLU A 80 3.08 -23.49 -0.84
N ARG A 81 3.98 -24.27 -0.24
CA ARG A 81 3.95 -24.51 1.22
C ARG A 81 4.11 -23.23 2.03
N GLN A 82 5.04 -22.37 1.64
CA GLN A 82 5.33 -21.13 2.37
C GLN A 82 4.19 -20.12 2.18
N ALA A 83 3.65 -20.02 0.96
CA ALA A 83 2.50 -19.19 0.66
C ALA A 83 1.25 -19.64 1.43
N LYS A 84 0.95 -20.95 1.47
CA LYS A 84 -0.17 -21.51 2.23
C LYS A 84 -0.03 -21.33 3.73
N ALA A 85 1.18 -21.46 4.27
CA ALA A 85 1.45 -21.15 5.68
C ALA A 85 1.14 -19.68 5.99
N LEU A 86 1.63 -18.76 5.16
CA LEU A 86 1.37 -17.33 5.32
C LEU A 86 -0.12 -16.97 5.17
N ILE A 87 -0.84 -17.61 4.25
CA ILE A 87 -2.30 -17.48 4.13
C ILE A 87 -2.99 -17.93 5.42
N SER A 88 -2.59 -19.07 5.99
CA SER A 88 -3.16 -19.59 7.23
C SER A 88 -2.96 -18.61 8.40
N ASP A 89 -1.79 -17.99 8.51
CA ASP A 89 -1.50 -17.00 9.55
C ASP A 89 -2.37 -15.74 9.37
N ILE A 90 -2.46 -15.24 8.14
CA ILE A 90 -3.31 -14.10 7.78
C ILE A 90 -4.78 -14.40 8.10
N ASP A 91 -5.31 -15.56 7.71
CA ASP A 91 -6.70 -15.94 7.94
C ASP A 91 -7.00 -16.07 9.43
N ALA A 92 -6.10 -16.69 10.21
CA ALA A 92 -6.23 -16.77 11.66
C ALA A 92 -6.28 -15.37 12.29
N GLU A 93 -5.47 -14.42 11.82
CA GLU A 93 -5.50 -13.04 12.30
C GLU A 93 -6.75 -12.30 11.84
N MET A 94 -7.21 -12.48 10.60
CA MET A 94 -8.46 -11.88 10.10
C MET A 94 -9.66 -12.30 10.95
N VAL A 95 -9.73 -13.56 11.34
CA VAL A 95 -10.78 -14.08 12.24
C VAL A 95 -10.64 -13.47 13.64
N ARG A 96 -9.44 -13.52 14.24
CA ARG A 96 -9.21 -12.98 15.60
C ARG A 96 -9.47 -11.49 15.71
N SER A 97 -9.18 -10.72 14.65
CA SER A 97 -9.40 -9.28 14.62
C SER A 97 -10.79 -8.87 14.13
N GLY A 98 -11.69 -9.82 13.83
CA GLY A 98 -13.02 -9.55 13.26
C GLY A 98 -13.02 -8.98 11.83
N ALA A 99 -11.86 -8.92 11.18
CA ALA A 99 -11.70 -8.39 9.82
C ALA A 99 -12.29 -9.33 8.74
N SER A 100 -12.58 -10.59 9.08
CA SER A 100 -13.37 -11.50 8.24
C SER A 100 -14.87 -11.17 8.24
N TRP A 101 -15.35 -10.39 9.21
CA TRP A 101 -16.77 -10.02 9.34
C TRP A 101 -17.03 -8.56 8.95
N ILE A 102 -16.20 -7.63 9.43
CA ILE A 102 -16.34 -6.19 9.13
C ILE A 102 -15.49 -5.87 7.90
N LEU A 103 -16.16 -5.71 6.76
CA LEU A 103 -15.53 -5.32 5.50
C LEU A 103 -15.74 -3.83 5.24
N CYS A 104 -14.65 -3.08 5.07
CA CYS A 104 -14.72 -1.73 4.51
C CYS A 104 -15.20 -1.78 3.06
N GLN A 105 -15.85 -0.72 2.57
CA GLN A 105 -16.49 -0.66 1.24
C GLN A 105 -15.69 -1.32 0.10
N PHE A 106 -14.38 -1.07 -0.01
CA PHE A 106 -13.54 -1.59 -1.10
C PHE A 106 -12.83 -2.92 -0.78
N SER A 107 -13.16 -3.59 0.33
CA SER A 107 -12.48 -4.84 0.73
C SER A 107 -12.89 -6.05 -0.13
N GLY A 108 -14.07 -5.99 -0.77
CA GLY A 108 -14.60 -7.04 -1.64
C GLY A 108 -14.56 -6.70 -3.14
N GLU A 109 -14.02 -5.54 -3.49
CA GLU A 109 -13.93 -5.07 -4.88
C GLU A 109 -12.92 -5.88 -5.69
N THR A 110 -13.20 -6.00 -6.99
CA THR A 110 -12.30 -6.67 -7.94
C THR A 110 -11.53 -5.61 -8.72
N PHE A 111 -10.22 -5.58 -8.55
CA PHE A 111 -9.35 -4.63 -9.22
C PHE A 111 -8.71 -5.23 -10.47
N SER A 112 -8.75 -4.49 -11.58
CA SER A 112 -8.09 -4.89 -12.83
C SER A 112 -6.63 -4.44 -12.83
N THR A 113 -5.72 -5.35 -13.19
CA THR A 113 -4.31 -5.00 -13.43
C THR A 113 -4.09 -4.16 -14.70
N GLY A 114 -5.14 -3.93 -15.50
CA GLY A 114 -5.10 -3.13 -16.72
C GLY A 114 -5.25 -1.62 -16.52
N ALA A 115 -5.54 -1.16 -15.30
CA ALA A 115 -5.67 0.26 -14.97
C ALA A 115 -5.11 0.52 -13.58
N VAL A 116 -4.64 1.75 -13.34
CA VAL A 116 -4.22 2.22 -12.00
C VAL A 116 -5.36 3.01 -11.38
N ILE A 117 -5.66 2.74 -10.12
CA ILE A 117 -6.64 3.49 -9.33
C ILE A 117 -5.93 4.69 -8.69
N GLU A 118 -6.21 5.89 -9.16
CA GLU A 118 -5.61 7.10 -8.59
C GLU A 118 -6.35 7.54 -7.32
N PRO A 119 -5.66 8.15 -6.35
CA PRO A 119 -6.34 8.78 -5.23
C PRO A 119 -7.20 9.94 -5.73
N ARG A 120 -8.29 10.21 -5.00
CA ARG A 120 -9.21 11.33 -5.32
C ARG A 120 -8.59 12.66 -4.91
N TRP A 121 -7.64 13.15 -5.70
CA TRP A 121 -6.82 14.34 -5.40
C TRP A 121 -7.64 15.58 -5.00
N ARG A 122 -8.77 15.83 -5.65
CA ARG A 122 -9.66 16.95 -5.32
C ARG A 122 -10.18 16.87 -3.89
N ASN A 123 -10.42 15.66 -3.40
CA ASN A 123 -10.97 15.42 -2.07
C ASN A 123 -9.90 15.48 -0.97
N VAL A 124 -8.60 15.53 -1.31
CA VAL A 124 -7.51 15.75 -0.35
C VAL A 124 -7.68 17.08 0.39
N PHE A 125 -8.13 18.12 -0.30
CA PHE A 125 -8.36 19.43 0.31
C PHE A 125 -9.63 19.50 1.16
N LEU A 126 -10.54 18.53 0.99
CA LEU A 126 -11.82 18.46 1.71
C LEU A 126 -11.76 17.46 2.89
N HIS A 127 -10.75 16.60 2.91
CA HIS A 127 -10.54 15.60 3.95
C HIS A 127 -9.51 16.09 4.97
N LEU A 128 -9.97 16.51 6.16
CA LEU A 128 -9.13 17.17 7.17
C LEU A 128 -7.84 16.42 7.52
N PRO A 129 -7.85 15.09 7.78
CA PRO A 129 -6.61 14.35 8.04
C PRO A 129 -5.60 14.43 6.89
N SER A 130 -6.09 14.31 5.64
CA SER A 130 -5.22 14.36 4.46
C SER A 130 -4.68 15.77 4.20
N LEU A 131 -5.51 16.79 4.39
CA LEU A 131 -5.09 18.18 4.29
C LEU A 131 -4.02 18.52 5.34
N ALA A 132 -4.20 18.07 6.58
CA ALA A 132 -3.23 18.30 7.65
C ALA A 132 -1.85 17.71 7.30
N VAL A 133 -1.80 16.48 6.78
CA VAL A 133 -0.54 15.87 6.33
C VAL A 133 0.07 16.62 5.14
N LEU A 134 -0.75 17.03 4.18
CA LEU A 134 -0.26 17.81 3.04
C LEU A 134 0.36 19.14 3.49
N LEU A 135 -0.28 19.86 4.40
CA LEU A 135 0.22 21.12 4.94
C LEU A 135 1.49 20.89 5.78
N ALA A 136 1.50 19.88 6.64
CA ALA A 136 2.66 19.56 7.48
C ALA A 136 3.89 19.17 6.64
N THR A 137 3.71 18.32 5.63
CA THR A 137 4.81 17.92 4.72
C THR A 137 5.32 19.11 3.91
N THR A 138 4.43 19.95 3.39
CA THR A 138 4.82 21.17 2.67
C THR A 138 5.60 22.14 3.57
N ALA A 139 5.12 22.38 4.79
CA ALA A 139 5.81 23.22 5.77
C ALA A 139 7.19 22.67 6.14
N ALA A 140 7.31 21.35 6.32
CA ALA A 140 8.58 20.69 6.61
C ALA A 140 9.58 20.83 5.46
N LEU A 141 9.15 20.68 4.21
CA LEU A 141 10.00 20.86 3.02
C LEU A 141 10.46 22.32 2.87
N ILE A 142 9.58 23.29 3.12
CA ILE A 142 9.94 24.71 3.12
C ILE A 142 10.97 25.01 4.21
N GLY A 143 10.75 24.51 5.43
CA GLY A 143 11.68 24.66 6.55
C GLY A 143 13.04 24.02 6.25
N ALA A 144 13.07 22.81 5.69
CA ALA A 144 14.29 22.13 5.29
C ALA A 144 15.06 22.91 4.21
N SER A 145 14.35 23.40 3.18
CA SER A 145 14.93 24.23 2.13
C SER A 145 15.56 25.50 2.71
N TRP A 146 14.87 26.19 3.62
CA TRP A 146 15.39 27.39 4.26
C TRP A 146 16.63 27.11 5.12
N MET A 147 16.67 25.99 5.84
CA MET A 147 17.85 25.60 6.62
C MET A 147 19.07 25.27 5.76
N ILE A 148 18.86 24.70 4.56
CA ILE A 148 19.93 24.31 3.63
C ILE A 148 20.45 25.51 2.85
N PHE A 149 19.55 26.32 2.28
CA PHE A 149 19.91 27.39 1.34
C PHE A 149 19.91 28.79 1.96
N GLY A 150 19.22 28.99 3.08
CA GLY A 150 19.06 30.30 3.73
C GLY A 150 20.18 30.70 4.68
N ARG A 151 21.17 29.83 4.92
CA ARG A 151 22.33 30.15 5.78
C ARG A 151 23.34 31.00 5.00
N PRO A 152 23.68 32.23 5.44
CA PRO A 152 24.73 33.02 4.83
C PRO A 152 26.08 32.29 4.99
N GLN A 153 26.81 32.11 3.89
CA GLN A 153 28.15 31.54 3.94
C GLN A 153 29.09 32.52 4.66
N PRO A 154 29.82 32.12 5.72
CA PRO A 154 30.76 33.00 6.37
C PRO A 154 31.84 33.38 5.35
N ARG A 155 31.96 34.68 5.06
CA ARG A 155 33.09 35.21 4.27
C ARG A 155 34.36 34.96 5.08
N THR A 156 35.13 33.95 4.70
CA THR A 156 36.51 33.78 5.16
C THR A 156 37.32 34.95 4.63
N ALA A 157 37.74 35.84 5.54
CA ALA A 157 38.70 36.90 5.29
C ALA A 157 40.13 36.36 5.47
#